data_AF-A0A3C2C6A9-F1
#
_entry.id   AF-A0A3C2C6A9-F1
#
_cell.length_a   1.000
_cell.length_b   1.000
_cell.length_c   1.000
_cell.angle_alpha   90.00
_cell.angle_beta   90.00
_cell.angle_gamma   90.00
#
_symmetry.space_group_name_H-M   'P 1'
#
loop_
_entity.id
_entity.type
_entity.pdbx_description
1 polymer ?
#
loop_
_entity_poly.entity_id
_entity_poly.type
_entity_poly.pdbx_seq_one_letter_code
_entity_poly.pdbx_strand_id
1 'polypeptide(L)'
;MRPIVNLNQRIKRLWLIISKKEWFCSLLVAVLGLLLAGSFGLTAPVAAAAEISVTVTGDGVTTPTTFTRAQLETMPQVQATYSTINTWPTKKWYVAKGVKLADLLTAAGIKDDAKTIKVTATDSFTKSLTLKQLQDPRYYYPGLKENDPFLGYIPGNSEGAQEVDTIIALKSVEGSDNPAEMSDIVAPLLVLGQRWITEQTNELFVKTVNKIEVFTTTPAKWENPAAAPAGGTVSAGTKVALSTSDMDGDNIHYTTDGSDPSYKTLMYNWIKKRWWSSREEELATINHPIEITNDTVIKAVAIGPGKYDSDIVTFNYHVILAAPPVLTADNTNNTVGRDVYLTFTDDADWRAAITGVTLNGNSIAGQYSVTTGTITLDAGVFTAAGDYAVAVKATGYIDAAVTQTINAAALLTAPDLTPDTTGNEIGQAADITFTDDADW
;
A
#
# COMPACT_ATOMS: atom_id res chain seq x y z
N MET A 1 -1.18 47.82 33.85
CA MET A 1 -2.44 47.43 34.55
C MET A 1 -3.26 46.50 33.68
N ARG A 2 -3.32 45.22 34.07
CA ARG A 2 -4.25 44.12 33.70
C ARG A 2 -3.50 42.85 34.16
N PRO A 3 -4.02 42.09 35.14
CA PRO A 3 -4.94 41.00 34.80
C PRO A 3 -5.88 40.59 35.97
N ILE A 4 -7.18 40.85 35.91
CA ILE A 4 -8.17 40.25 36.84
C ILE A 4 -9.37 39.62 36.10
N VAL A 5 -9.50 39.80 34.79
CA VAL A 5 -10.69 39.33 34.03
C VAL A 5 -10.66 37.83 33.67
N ASN A 6 -9.52 37.13 33.78
CA ASN A 6 -9.36 35.78 33.22
C ASN A 6 -9.66 34.60 34.20
N LEU A 7 -9.83 34.86 35.50
CA LEU A 7 -10.07 33.79 36.48
C LEU A 7 -11.56 33.39 36.58
N ASN A 8 -12.48 34.36 36.50
CA ASN A 8 -13.91 34.11 36.62
C ASN A 8 -14.54 33.38 35.42
N GLN A 9 -14.01 33.54 34.20
CA GLN A 9 -14.49 32.78 33.04
C GLN A 9 -14.01 31.32 33.05
N ARG A 10 -12.82 31.05 33.58
CA ARG A 10 -12.28 29.69 33.72
C ARG A 10 -13.01 28.88 34.79
N ILE A 11 -13.38 29.52 35.92
CA ILE A 11 -14.16 28.88 36.98
C ILE A 11 -15.59 28.54 36.51
N LYS A 12 -16.25 29.42 35.74
CA LYS A 12 -17.57 29.15 35.17
C LYS A 12 -17.57 27.99 34.16
N ARG A 13 -16.51 27.84 33.35
CA ARG A 13 -16.37 26.69 32.43
C ARG A 13 -16.09 25.39 33.18
N LEU A 14 -15.31 25.42 34.26
CA LEU A 14 -15.04 24.23 35.08
C LEU A 14 -16.30 23.74 35.81
N TRP A 15 -17.13 24.66 36.31
CA TRP A 15 -18.39 24.32 37.00
C TRP A 15 -19.44 23.71 36.05
N LEU A 16 -19.50 24.18 34.79
CA LEU A 16 -20.39 23.62 33.76
C LEU A 16 -20.01 22.19 33.33
N ILE A 17 -18.71 21.86 33.36
CA ILE A 17 -18.19 20.53 33.00
C ILE A 17 -18.42 19.53 34.14
N ILE A 18 -18.26 19.96 35.39
CA ILE A 18 -18.51 19.12 36.58
C ILE A 18 -20.01 18.84 36.75
N SER A 19 -20.87 19.85 36.54
CA SER A 19 -22.34 19.70 36.60
C SER A 19 -22.91 18.75 35.54
N LYS A 20 -22.36 18.71 34.32
CA LYS A 20 -22.79 17.76 33.27
C LYS A 20 -22.39 16.31 33.57
N LYS A 21 -21.30 16.09 34.31
CA LYS A 21 -20.79 14.75 34.64
C LYS A 21 -21.62 14.07 35.73
N GLU A 22 -22.14 14.83 36.70
CA GLU A 22 -23.01 14.28 37.75
C GLU A 22 -24.44 13.97 37.26
N TRP A 23 -24.93 14.74 36.27
CA TRP A 23 -26.22 14.46 35.63
C TRP A 23 -26.17 13.20 34.76
N PHE A 24 -25.05 12.95 34.07
CA PHE A 24 -24.84 11.74 33.25
C PHE A 24 -24.68 10.47 34.11
N CYS A 25 -24.00 10.54 35.26
CA CYS A 25 -23.88 9.41 36.18
C CYS A 25 -25.21 9.05 36.87
N SER A 26 -26.04 10.05 37.18
CA SER A 26 -27.35 9.82 37.81
C SER A 26 -28.37 9.18 36.85
N LEU A 27 -28.30 9.49 35.55
CA LEU A 27 -29.15 8.87 34.53
C LEU A 27 -28.73 7.41 34.25
N LEU A 28 -27.44 7.08 34.33
CA LEU A 28 -26.91 5.72 34.12
C LEU A 28 -27.30 4.76 35.25
N VAL A 29 -27.34 5.24 36.50
CA VAL A 29 -27.71 4.43 37.68
C VAL A 29 -29.24 4.20 37.75
N ALA A 30 -30.05 5.13 37.27
CA ALA A 30 -31.51 4.95 37.20
C ALA A 30 -31.95 3.98 36.08
N VAL A 31 -31.23 3.96 34.94
CA VAL A 31 -31.50 3.01 33.83
C VAL A 31 -31.00 1.60 34.16
N LEU A 32 -29.91 1.44 34.93
CA LEU A 32 -29.50 0.13 35.45
C LEU A 32 -30.43 -0.39 36.56
N GLY A 33 -30.99 0.47 37.41
CA GLY A 33 -31.92 0.07 38.48
C GLY A 33 -33.28 -0.45 37.97
N LEU A 34 -33.77 0.04 36.83
CA LEU A 34 -35.01 -0.42 36.19
C LEU A 34 -34.84 -1.70 35.35
N LEU A 35 -33.61 -2.11 35.04
CA LEU A 35 -33.29 -3.40 34.39
C LEU A 35 -33.12 -4.56 35.40
N LEU A 36 -33.00 -4.27 36.70
CA LEU A 36 -32.78 -5.28 37.75
C LEU A 36 -34.02 -5.60 38.61
N ALA A 37 -35.17 -4.95 38.35
CA ALA A 37 -36.44 -5.20 39.06
C ALA A 37 -37.50 -5.94 38.22
N GLY A 38 -37.16 -6.40 37.01
CA GLY A 38 -38.05 -7.14 36.10
C GLY A 38 -37.79 -8.64 36.00
N SER A 39 -36.83 -9.18 36.75
CA SER A 39 -36.42 -10.59 36.66
C SER A 39 -37.10 -11.45 37.72
N PHE A 40 -38.43 -11.61 37.63
CA PHE A 40 -39.12 -12.75 38.22
C PHE A 40 -40.19 -13.24 37.24
N GLY A 41 -39.91 -14.40 36.61
CA GLY A 41 -40.95 -15.24 36.03
C GLY A 41 -41.24 -15.11 34.53
N LEU A 42 -40.23 -15.15 33.66
CA LEU A 42 -40.41 -15.53 32.26
C LEU A 42 -39.35 -16.56 31.89
N THR A 43 -39.66 -17.85 32.06
CA THR A 43 -38.94 -18.90 31.34
C THR A 43 -39.29 -18.75 29.87
N ALA A 44 -38.50 -17.96 29.15
CA ALA A 44 -38.52 -18.01 27.69
C ALA A 44 -38.29 -19.46 27.27
N PRO A 45 -39.06 -20.01 26.32
CA PRO A 45 -38.73 -21.31 25.76
C PRO A 45 -37.30 -21.21 25.24
N VAL A 46 -36.41 -22.07 25.73
CA VAL A 46 -35.11 -22.28 25.13
C VAL A 46 -35.40 -22.63 23.68
N ALA A 47 -35.13 -21.69 22.77
CA ALA A 47 -35.15 -21.99 21.35
C ALA A 47 -34.23 -23.19 21.17
N ALA A 48 -34.80 -24.34 20.78
CA ALA A 48 -33.99 -25.51 20.46
C ALA A 48 -32.95 -25.05 19.45
N ALA A 49 -31.66 -25.21 19.78
CA ALA A 49 -30.58 -24.87 18.87
C ALA A 49 -30.89 -25.58 17.54
N ALA A 50 -30.96 -24.80 16.45
CA ALA A 50 -31.25 -25.36 15.14
C ALA A 50 -30.24 -26.48 14.87
N GLU A 51 -30.74 -27.69 14.63
CA GLU A 51 -29.90 -28.85 14.44
C GLU A 51 -29.01 -28.63 13.20
N ILE A 52 -27.70 -28.85 13.36
CA ILE A 52 -26.74 -28.72 12.27
C ILE A 52 -27.15 -29.66 11.13
N SER A 53 -27.43 -29.08 9.96
CA SER A 53 -27.72 -29.81 8.73
C SER A 53 -27.22 -29.03 7.51
N VAL A 54 -26.66 -29.74 6.53
CA VAL A 54 -26.16 -29.16 5.28
C VAL A 54 -26.82 -29.85 4.11
N THR A 55 -27.57 -29.11 3.31
CA THR A 55 -28.20 -29.63 2.09
C THR A 55 -27.36 -29.31 0.87
N VAL A 56 -26.90 -30.32 0.15
CA VAL A 56 -26.27 -30.19 -1.17
C VAL A 56 -27.34 -30.45 -2.23
N THR A 57 -27.55 -29.49 -3.13
CA THR A 57 -28.63 -29.55 -4.14
C THR A 57 -28.24 -28.76 -5.40
N GLY A 58 -29.17 -28.59 -6.35
CA GLY A 58 -28.99 -27.87 -7.61
C GLY A 58 -28.98 -28.78 -8.82
N ASP A 59 -28.95 -28.18 -10.02
CA ASP A 59 -28.92 -28.90 -11.30
C ASP A 59 -27.54 -29.52 -11.59
N GLY A 60 -26.50 -29.11 -10.87
CA GLY A 60 -25.14 -29.64 -10.99
C GLY A 60 -24.85 -30.90 -10.15
N VAL A 61 -25.85 -31.49 -9.49
CA VAL A 61 -25.73 -32.76 -8.74
C VAL A 61 -26.78 -33.77 -9.21
N THR A 62 -26.48 -35.06 -9.11
CA THR A 62 -27.44 -36.14 -9.48
C THR A 62 -28.41 -36.45 -8.35
N THR A 63 -27.96 -36.35 -7.10
CA THR A 63 -28.72 -36.78 -5.93
C THR A 63 -28.66 -35.70 -4.85
N PRO A 64 -29.64 -34.77 -4.83
CA PRO A 64 -29.76 -33.81 -3.74
C PRO A 64 -29.76 -34.54 -2.39
N THR A 65 -28.85 -34.14 -1.50
CA THR A 65 -28.56 -34.86 -0.26
C THR A 65 -28.50 -33.88 0.91
N THR A 66 -29.20 -34.20 1.99
CA THR A 66 -29.11 -33.47 3.26
C THR A 66 -28.31 -34.30 4.25
N PHE A 67 -27.19 -33.73 4.72
CA PHE A 67 -26.33 -34.33 5.73
C PHE A 67 -26.68 -33.77 7.10
N THR A 68 -27.01 -34.65 8.05
CA THR A 68 -27.18 -34.28 9.47
C THR A 68 -25.84 -34.13 10.16
N ARG A 69 -25.81 -33.49 11.33
CA ARG A 69 -24.62 -33.44 12.20
C ARG A 69 -23.99 -34.81 12.41
N ALA A 70 -24.81 -35.80 12.78
CA ALA A 70 -24.34 -37.15 13.05
C ALA A 70 -23.66 -37.76 11.82
N GLN A 71 -24.24 -37.59 10.61
CA GLN A 71 -23.62 -38.06 9.37
C GLN A 71 -22.29 -37.35 9.10
N LEU A 72 -22.25 -36.02 9.22
CA LEU A 72 -21.02 -35.24 9.03
C LEU A 72 -19.91 -35.66 10.01
N GLU A 73 -20.25 -35.98 11.26
CA GLU A 73 -19.30 -36.44 12.27
C GLU A 73 -18.74 -37.85 11.96
N THR A 74 -19.48 -38.69 11.22
CA THR A 74 -18.99 -40.00 10.77
C THR A 74 -18.13 -39.94 9.50
N MET A 75 -18.20 -38.84 8.74
CA MET A 75 -17.36 -38.66 7.55
C MET A 75 -15.89 -38.40 7.94
N PRO A 76 -14.92 -38.70 7.06
CA PRO A 76 -13.51 -38.39 7.30
C PRO A 76 -13.30 -36.94 7.72
N GLN A 77 -12.69 -36.75 8.89
CA GLN A 77 -12.43 -35.43 9.45
C GLN A 77 -11.03 -34.95 9.08
N VAL A 78 -10.94 -33.69 8.69
CA VAL A 78 -9.69 -32.96 8.50
C VAL A 78 -9.63 -31.82 9.52
N GLN A 79 -8.44 -31.56 10.05
CA GLN A 79 -8.15 -30.39 10.86
C GLN A 79 -6.96 -29.65 10.24
N ALA A 80 -7.08 -28.34 10.07
CA ALA A 80 -6.01 -27.50 9.54
C ALA A 80 -6.06 -26.10 10.15
N THR A 81 -4.90 -25.43 10.11
CA THR A 81 -4.79 -23.99 10.33
C THR A 81 -4.89 -23.29 8.99
N TYR A 82 -5.54 -22.13 8.95
CA TYR A 82 -5.76 -21.32 7.77
C TYR A 82 -5.27 -19.90 8.01
N SER A 83 -4.59 -19.35 7.02
CA SER A 83 -4.22 -17.95 6.95
C SER A 83 -5.30 -17.24 6.13
N THR A 84 -5.64 -16.02 6.53
CA THR A 84 -6.62 -15.25 5.78
C THR A 84 -6.44 -13.76 5.98
N ILE A 85 -6.87 -12.99 4.98
CA ILE A 85 -7.00 -11.54 5.03
C ILE A 85 -8.48 -11.21 4.77
N ASN A 86 -9.05 -10.30 5.55
CA ASN A 86 -10.40 -9.80 5.31
C ASN A 86 -10.41 -8.57 4.39
N THR A 87 -11.60 -8.05 4.10
CA THR A 87 -11.80 -6.88 3.23
C THR A 87 -11.51 -5.53 3.91
N TRP A 88 -11.26 -5.53 5.23
CA TRP A 88 -10.65 -4.44 6.03
C TRP A 88 -9.11 -4.59 6.08
N PRO A 89 -8.50 -5.05 4.99
CA PRO A 89 -7.22 -5.79 4.97
C PRO A 89 -6.60 -6.14 6.33
N THR A 90 -7.22 -7.02 7.11
CA THR A 90 -6.70 -7.51 8.40
C THR A 90 -6.34 -8.98 8.33
N LYS A 91 -5.13 -9.32 8.80
CA LYS A 91 -4.61 -10.69 8.87
C LYS A 91 -5.23 -11.45 10.04
N LYS A 92 -5.65 -12.69 9.79
CA LYS A 92 -6.16 -13.60 10.82
C LYS A 92 -5.66 -15.02 10.59
N TRP A 93 -5.59 -15.77 11.68
CA TRP A 93 -5.53 -17.22 11.65
C TRP A 93 -6.89 -17.81 12.00
N TYR A 94 -7.18 -18.97 11.45
CA TYR A 94 -8.27 -19.82 11.86
C TYR A 94 -7.73 -21.23 12.08
N VAL A 95 -8.22 -21.93 13.09
CA VAL A 95 -8.12 -23.40 13.12
C VAL A 95 -9.51 -23.95 12.93
N ALA A 96 -9.66 -24.93 12.06
CA ALA A 96 -10.94 -25.51 11.75
C ALA A 96 -10.83 -27.03 11.57
N LYS A 97 -11.86 -27.73 12.04
CA LYS A 97 -12.01 -29.19 11.93
C LYS A 97 -13.38 -29.54 11.36
N GLY A 98 -13.41 -30.36 10.32
CA GLY A 98 -14.64 -30.82 9.69
C GLY A 98 -14.41 -31.70 8.47
N VAL A 99 -15.39 -31.73 7.57
CA VAL A 99 -15.38 -32.61 6.38
C VAL A 99 -14.92 -31.83 5.17
N LYS A 100 -14.17 -32.46 4.25
CA LYS A 100 -13.83 -31.82 2.97
C LYS A 100 -15.09 -31.51 2.19
N LEU A 101 -15.19 -30.30 1.64
CA LEU A 101 -16.32 -29.92 0.79
C LEU A 101 -16.43 -30.83 -0.44
N ALA A 102 -15.29 -31.26 -1.00
CA ALA A 102 -15.23 -32.19 -2.11
C ALA A 102 -15.93 -33.54 -1.81
N ASP A 103 -15.87 -34.03 -0.58
CA ASP A 103 -16.49 -35.31 -0.19
C ASP A 103 -18.03 -35.17 -0.15
N LEU A 104 -18.54 -34.03 0.31
CA LEU A 104 -19.98 -33.73 0.30
C LEU A 104 -20.52 -33.62 -1.14
N LEU A 105 -19.78 -32.94 -2.01
CA LEU A 105 -20.12 -32.80 -3.42
C LEU A 105 -20.09 -34.15 -4.15
N THR A 106 -19.09 -34.98 -3.85
CA THR A 106 -18.96 -36.34 -4.40
C THR A 106 -20.11 -37.23 -3.93
N ALA A 107 -20.46 -37.19 -2.64
CA ALA A 107 -21.57 -37.96 -2.08
C ALA A 107 -22.94 -37.55 -2.67
N ALA A 108 -23.12 -36.27 -3.02
CA ALA A 108 -24.31 -35.80 -3.74
C ALA A 108 -24.29 -36.12 -5.25
N GLY A 109 -23.19 -36.68 -5.77
CA GLY A 109 -23.00 -36.98 -7.18
C GLY A 109 -22.85 -35.71 -8.03
N ILE A 110 -21.85 -34.87 -7.72
CA ILE A 110 -21.50 -33.72 -8.56
C ILE A 110 -21.26 -34.15 -10.01
N LYS A 111 -21.84 -33.41 -10.95
CA LYS A 111 -21.75 -33.70 -12.39
C LYS A 111 -20.50 -33.08 -13.00
N ASP A 112 -20.01 -33.68 -14.09
CA ASP A 112 -18.84 -33.18 -14.84
C ASP A 112 -19.07 -31.80 -15.48
N ASP A 113 -20.34 -31.45 -15.74
CA ASP A 113 -20.73 -30.15 -16.31
C ASP A 113 -21.02 -29.08 -15.25
N ALA A 114 -20.92 -29.39 -13.96
CA ALA A 114 -21.04 -28.40 -12.89
C ALA A 114 -19.99 -27.29 -13.03
N LYS A 115 -20.41 -26.03 -12.80
CA LYS A 115 -19.61 -24.83 -13.04
C LYS A 115 -19.40 -23.98 -11.79
N THR A 116 -20.41 -23.88 -10.93
CA THR A 116 -20.35 -23.06 -9.71
C THR A 116 -21.02 -23.75 -8.54
N ILE A 117 -20.60 -23.35 -7.35
CA ILE A 117 -21.37 -23.56 -6.13
C ILE A 117 -21.81 -22.21 -5.56
N LYS A 118 -22.93 -22.21 -4.85
CA LYS A 118 -23.35 -21.15 -3.95
C LYS A 118 -23.57 -21.73 -2.57
N VAL A 119 -22.82 -21.24 -1.60
CA VAL A 119 -22.94 -21.63 -0.20
C VAL A 119 -23.76 -20.57 0.52
N THR A 120 -24.78 -21.01 1.23
CA THR A 120 -25.75 -20.17 1.93
C THR A 120 -25.75 -20.50 3.41
N ALA A 121 -25.68 -19.46 4.22
CA ALA A 121 -25.84 -19.50 5.67
C ALA A 121 -27.32 -19.46 6.06
N THR A 122 -27.61 -19.86 7.30
CA THR A 122 -28.95 -19.74 7.90
C THR A 122 -29.51 -18.32 7.94
N ASP A 123 -28.63 -17.30 8.00
CA ASP A 123 -28.99 -15.88 7.97
C ASP A 123 -29.14 -15.32 6.54
N SER A 124 -29.11 -16.20 5.53
CA SER A 124 -29.13 -15.86 4.10
C SER A 124 -27.88 -15.16 3.56
N PHE A 125 -26.80 -15.05 4.33
CA PHE A 125 -25.50 -14.68 3.77
C PHE A 125 -25.06 -15.73 2.76
N THR A 126 -24.53 -15.30 1.62
CA THR A 126 -24.12 -16.23 0.56
C THR A 126 -22.79 -15.84 -0.06
N LYS A 127 -22.03 -16.87 -0.46
CA LYS A 127 -20.84 -16.72 -1.30
C LYS A 127 -20.85 -17.79 -2.36
N SER A 128 -20.34 -17.44 -3.54
CA SER A 128 -20.27 -18.36 -4.69
C SER A 128 -18.83 -18.57 -5.10
N LEU A 129 -18.51 -19.76 -5.59
CA LEU A 129 -17.20 -20.11 -6.13
C LEU A 129 -17.40 -20.86 -7.44
N THR A 130 -16.54 -20.63 -8.43
CA THR A 130 -16.49 -21.51 -9.60
C THR A 130 -15.82 -22.84 -9.22
N LEU A 131 -16.09 -23.92 -9.96
CA LEU A 131 -15.42 -25.19 -9.71
C LEU A 131 -13.90 -25.07 -9.91
N LYS A 132 -13.46 -24.26 -10.89
CA LYS A 132 -12.04 -23.95 -11.05
C LYS A 132 -11.47 -23.32 -9.76
N GLN A 133 -12.15 -22.34 -9.17
CA GLN A 133 -11.70 -21.70 -7.93
C GLN A 133 -11.66 -22.66 -6.73
N LEU A 134 -12.51 -23.69 -6.70
CA LEU A 134 -12.49 -24.74 -5.69
C LEU A 134 -11.37 -25.75 -5.90
N GLN A 135 -11.00 -26.00 -7.16
CA GLN A 135 -9.95 -26.95 -7.57
C GLN A 135 -8.55 -26.32 -7.55
N ASP A 136 -8.43 -25.00 -7.67
CA ASP A 136 -7.16 -24.28 -7.52
C ASP A 136 -6.54 -24.62 -6.14
N PRO A 137 -5.26 -25.03 -6.08
CA PRO A 137 -4.58 -25.31 -4.81
C PRO A 137 -4.69 -24.16 -3.82
N ARG A 138 -4.95 -24.49 -2.56
CA ARG A 138 -5.14 -23.54 -1.47
C ARG A 138 -4.13 -23.80 -0.38
N TYR A 139 -3.63 -22.71 0.22
CA TYR A 139 -2.53 -22.78 1.16
C TYR A 139 -2.84 -22.02 2.45
N TYR A 140 -2.33 -22.57 3.54
CA TYR A 140 -1.98 -21.83 4.74
C TYR A 140 -0.58 -21.25 4.58
N TYR A 141 -0.42 -19.97 4.89
CA TYR A 141 0.86 -19.27 4.92
C TYR A 141 1.27 -18.99 6.38
N PRO A 142 2.19 -19.79 6.96
CA PRO A 142 2.68 -19.56 8.32
C PRO A 142 3.30 -18.16 8.47
N GLY A 143 4.00 -17.70 7.44
CA GLY A 143 4.64 -16.38 7.38
C GLY A 143 3.70 -15.21 7.09
N LEU A 144 2.36 -15.39 7.05
CA LEU A 144 1.40 -14.30 6.74
C LEU A 144 1.64 -13.05 7.59
N LYS A 145 1.90 -13.25 8.89
CA LYS A 145 2.07 -12.18 9.88
C LYS A 145 3.50 -11.68 10.01
N GLU A 146 4.43 -12.19 9.20
CA GLU A 146 5.74 -11.57 9.05
C GLU A 146 5.59 -10.15 8.45
N ASN A 147 6.57 -9.28 8.72
CA ASN A 147 6.58 -7.83 8.43
C ASN A 147 5.54 -6.99 9.19
N ASP A 148 4.29 -7.45 9.28
CA ASP A 148 3.24 -6.82 10.12
C ASP A 148 2.20 -7.85 10.58
N PRO A 149 1.89 -7.94 11.89
CA PRO A 149 0.97 -8.95 12.41
C PRO A 149 -0.52 -8.70 12.12
N PHE A 150 -0.90 -7.49 11.69
CA PHE A 150 -2.28 -7.06 11.52
C PHE A 150 -2.61 -6.60 10.11
N LEU A 151 -1.75 -5.78 9.49
CA LEU A 151 -2.03 -5.10 8.23
C LEU A 151 -1.88 -6.04 7.04
N GLY A 152 -2.99 -6.42 6.43
CA GLY A 152 -3.07 -7.33 5.28
C GLY A 152 -2.48 -6.78 3.99
N TYR A 153 -2.48 -5.45 3.81
CA TYR A 153 -1.86 -4.80 2.66
C TYR A 153 -0.32 -4.75 2.73
N ILE A 154 0.27 -5.20 3.85
CA ILE A 154 1.71 -5.44 3.99
C ILE A 154 1.93 -6.96 3.85
N PRO A 155 2.47 -7.45 2.72
CA PRO A 155 2.67 -8.88 2.53
C PRO A 155 3.62 -9.48 3.57
N GLY A 156 3.28 -10.67 4.06
CA GLY A 156 4.21 -11.50 4.84
C GLY A 156 5.14 -12.31 3.95
N ASN A 157 5.70 -13.38 4.50
CA ASN A 157 6.57 -14.31 3.77
C ASN A 157 5.78 -15.49 3.20
N SER A 158 5.90 -15.72 1.89
CA SER A 158 5.24 -16.80 1.18
C SER A 158 5.94 -18.16 1.29
N GLU A 159 7.16 -18.21 1.82
CA GLU A 159 7.91 -19.46 2.00
C GLU A 159 7.22 -20.40 3.01
N GLY A 160 7.39 -21.71 2.81
CA GLY A 160 6.81 -22.71 3.70
C GLY A 160 5.29 -22.84 3.64
N ALA A 161 4.65 -22.37 2.56
CA ALA A 161 3.22 -22.53 2.33
C ALA A 161 2.80 -24.00 2.42
N GLN A 162 1.71 -24.27 3.16
CA GLN A 162 1.20 -25.61 3.42
C GLN A 162 -0.15 -25.77 2.74
N GLU A 163 -0.30 -26.78 1.88
CA GLU A 163 -1.57 -27.02 1.20
C GLU A 163 -2.66 -27.45 2.20
N VAL A 164 -3.85 -26.89 2.05
CA VAL A 164 -5.00 -27.14 2.93
C VAL A 164 -6.27 -27.34 2.11
N ASP A 165 -7.12 -28.26 2.57
CA ASP A 165 -8.40 -28.52 1.92
C ASP A 165 -9.42 -27.40 2.16
N THR A 166 -10.38 -27.27 1.24
CA THR A 166 -11.62 -26.52 1.54
C THR A 166 -12.57 -27.42 2.33
N ILE A 167 -13.02 -26.98 3.50
CA ILE A 167 -13.82 -27.80 4.42
C ILE A 167 -15.12 -27.13 4.83
N ILE A 168 -16.10 -27.96 5.20
CA ILE A 168 -17.25 -27.59 6.02
C ILE A 168 -16.90 -27.99 7.47
N ALA A 169 -16.48 -27.01 8.25
CA ALA A 169 -16.01 -27.16 9.61
C ALA A 169 -17.17 -27.32 10.61
N LEU A 170 -17.06 -28.32 11.49
CA LEU A 170 -17.97 -28.55 12.61
C LEU A 170 -17.45 -27.91 13.91
N LYS A 171 -16.15 -27.62 13.96
CA LYS A 171 -15.52 -26.85 15.04
C LYS A 171 -14.50 -25.87 14.45
N SER A 172 -14.43 -24.67 15.01
CA SER A 172 -13.45 -23.67 14.58
C SER A 172 -13.12 -22.67 15.68
N VAL A 173 -11.96 -22.02 15.55
CA VAL A 173 -11.60 -20.81 16.28
C VAL A 173 -11.12 -19.75 15.28
N GLU A 174 -11.53 -18.50 15.50
CA GLU A 174 -11.12 -17.33 14.75
C GLU A 174 -10.07 -16.54 15.55
N GLY A 175 -9.04 -16.04 14.89
CA GLY A 175 -8.03 -15.18 15.51
C GLY A 175 -7.00 -15.92 16.36
N SER A 176 -6.99 -17.26 16.32
CA SER A 176 -6.10 -18.14 17.07
C SER A 176 -5.57 -19.25 16.17
N ASP A 177 -4.38 -19.74 16.47
CA ASP A 177 -3.76 -20.94 15.90
C ASP A 177 -3.83 -22.14 16.85
N ASN A 178 -4.50 -21.97 18.01
CA ASN A 178 -4.64 -23.00 19.03
C ASN A 178 -5.88 -23.88 18.80
N PRO A 179 -5.73 -25.17 18.41
CA PRO A 179 -6.87 -26.06 18.19
C PRO A 179 -7.72 -26.32 19.46
N ALA A 180 -7.17 -26.12 20.66
CA ALA A 180 -7.90 -26.33 21.91
C ALA A 180 -9.01 -25.29 22.14
N GLU A 181 -8.96 -24.15 21.44
CA GLU A 181 -9.94 -23.06 21.56
C GLU A 181 -11.11 -23.20 20.57
N MET A 182 -11.12 -24.24 19.73
CA MET A 182 -12.21 -24.46 18.78
C MET A 182 -13.54 -24.77 19.47
N SER A 183 -14.60 -24.15 18.99
CA SER A 183 -15.99 -24.43 19.40
C SER A 183 -16.89 -24.63 18.18
N ASP A 184 -18.13 -25.09 18.39
CA ASP A 184 -19.14 -25.29 17.35
C ASP A 184 -20.12 -24.10 17.22
N ILE A 185 -19.80 -22.95 17.83
CA ILE A 185 -20.70 -21.79 17.91
C ILE A 185 -21.11 -21.20 16.56
N VAL A 186 -20.26 -21.33 15.54
CA VAL A 186 -20.52 -20.87 14.16
C VAL A 186 -20.65 -22.01 13.16
N ALA A 187 -20.73 -23.26 13.65
CA ALA A 187 -20.79 -24.43 12.80
C ALA A 187 -22.18 -24.59 12.15
N PRO A 188 -22.25 -25.13 10.92
CA PRO A 188 -21.13 -25.46 10.04
C PRO A 188 -20.50 -24.21 9.42
N LEU A 189 -19.17 -24.19 9.28
CA LEU A 189 -18.44 -23.06 8.71
C LEU A 189 -17.72 -23.49 7.42
N LEU A 190 -17.96 -22.79 6.31
CA LEU A 190 -17.09 -22.92 5.13
C LEU A 190 -15.74 -22.25 5.42
N VAL A 191 -14.64 -22.99 5.27
CA VAL A 191 -13.27 -22.46 5.38
C VAL A 191 -12.44 -22.97 4.21
N LEU A 192 -11.58 -22.10 3.67
CA LEU A 192 -10.62 -22.44 2.61
C LEU A 192 -9.35 -21.62 2.76
N GLY A 193 -8.23 -22.18 2.27
CA GLY A 193 -6.94 -21.48 2.24
C GLY A 193 -6.85 -20.42 1.15
N GLN A 194 -5.69 -19.74 1.11
CA GLN A 194 -5.37 -18.72 0.13
C GLN A 194 -4.61 -19.33 -1.07
N ARG A 195 -4.93 -18.92 -2.31
CA ARG A 195 -4.16 -19.21 -3.53
C ARG A 195 -2.82 -18.47 -3.52
N TRP A 196 -2.78 -17.32 -2.87
CA TRP A 196 -1.58 -16.50 -2.69
C TRP A 196 -1.65 -15.71 -1.39
N ILE A 197 -0.49 -15.39 -0.80
CA ILE A 197 -0.39 -14.80 0.54
C ILE A 197 -1.18 -13.50 0.73
N THR A 198 -1.41 -12.73 -0.34
CA THR A 198 -2.16 -11.46 -0.31
C THR A 198 -3.66 -11.62 -0.61
N GLU A 199 -4.14 -12.83 -0.93
CA GLU A 199 -5.55 -13.04 -1.28
C GLU A 199 -6.48 -12.80 -0.07
N GLN A 200 -7.52 -12.00 -0.26
CA GLN A 200 -8.53 -11.70 0.75
C GLN A 200 -9.60 -12.80 0.84
N THR A 201 -9.29 -13.93 1.48
CA THR A 201 -10.21 -15.09 1.53
C THR A 201 -11.26 -15.04 2.63
N ASN A 202 -11.13 -14.18 3.66
CA ASN A 202 -11.98 -14.29 4.85
C ASN A 202 -13.46 -14.00 4.53
N GLU A 203 -13.73 -13.18 3.52
CA GLU A 203 -15.09 -12.91 3.08
C GLU A 203 -15.81 -14.15 2.53
N LEU A 204 -15.08 -15.19 2.14
CA LEU A 204 -15.62 -16.45 1.65
C LEU A 204 -16.05 -17.38 2.79
N PHE A 205 -15.76 -17.02 4.04
CA PHE A 205 -16.04 -17.85 5.20
C PHE A 205 -17.50 -17.71 5.59
N VAL A 206 -18.33 -18.64 5.12
CA VAL A 206 -19.78 -18.67 5.37
C VAL A 206 -20.02 -19.40 6.69
N LYS A 207 -20.39 -18.66 7.74
CA LYS A 207 -20.78 -19.21 9.05
C LYS A 207 -22.19 -19.79 8.98
N THR A 208 -22.48 -20.79 9.81
CA THR A 208 -23.80 -21.45 9.91
C THR A 208 -24.37 -21.90 8.55
N VAL A 209 -23.55 -22.56 7.72
CA VAL A 209 -23.94 -23.11 6.41
C VAL A 209 -25.12 -24.08 6.57
N ASN A 210 -26.18 -23.85 5.81
CA ASN A 210 -27.32 -24.78 5.74
C ASN A 210 -27.53 -25.36 4.34
N LYS A 211 -27.03 -24.69 3.29
CA LYS A 211 -27.29 -25.06 1.91
C LYS A 211 -26.10 -24.80 0.99
N ILE A 212 -25.83 -25.75 0.11
CA ILE A 212 -24.82 -25.69 -0.95
C ILE A 212 -25.54 -26.04 -2.25
N GLU A 213 -25.66 -25.05 -3.14
CA GLU A 213 -26.32 -25.21 -4.44
C GLU A 213 -25.24 -25.31 -5.52
N VAL A 214 -25.30 -26.36 -6.35
CA VAL A 214 -24.36 -26.60 -7.45
C VAL A 214 -25.07 -26.32 -8.77
N PHE A 215 -24.47 -25.47 -9.61
CA PHE A 215 -25.07 -25.03 -10.87
C PHE A 215 -24.25 -25.44 -12.09
N THR A 216 -24.92 -25.71 -13.21
CA THR A 216 -24.29 -25.96 -14.53
C THR A 216 -24.19 -24.71 -15.40
N THR A 217 -24.89 -23.64 -15.02
CA THR A 217 -24.88 -22.36 -15.74
C THR A 217 -23.47 -21.79 -15.81
N THR A 218 -23.07 -21.36 -17.01
CA THR A 218 -21.77 -20.72 -17.22
C THR A 218 -21.67 -19.41 -16.44
N PRO A 219 -20.65 -19.21 -15.60
CA PRO A 219 -20.44 -17.98 -14.86
C PRO A 219 -20.17 -16.80 -15.78
N ALA A 220 -20.67 -15.62 -15.40
CA ALA A 220 -20.25 -14.38 -16.02
C ALA A 220 -18.76 -14.10 -15.73
N LYS A 221 -18.15 -13.20 -16.51
CA LYS A 221 -16.86 -12.58 -16.17
C LYS A 221 -17.06 -11.38 -15.26
N TRP A 222 -16.01 -11.02 -14.51
CA TRP A 222 -15.92 -9.70 -13.88
C TRP A 222 -15.82 -8.58 -14.94
N GLU A 223 -16.25 -7.38 -14.55
CA GLU A 223 -16.07 -6.18 -15.36
C GLU A 223 -14.57 -5.91 -15.56
N ASN A 224 -14.18 -5.51 -16.77
CA ASN A 224 -12.81 -5.11 -17.04
C ASN A 224 -12.47 -3.84 -16.23
N PRO A 225 -11.31 -3.77 -15.57
CA PRO A 225 -10.88 -2.55 -14.89
C PRO A 225 -10.82 -1.35 -15.84
N ALA A 226 -11.15 -0.18 -15.32
CA ALA A 226 -10.92 1.12 -15.94
C ALA A 226 -9.75 1.84 -15.25
N ALA A 227 -9.16 2.81 -15.95
CA ALA A 227 -8.13 3.69 -15.42
C ALA A 227 -8.55 5.17 -15.56
N ALA A 228 -8.26 5.97 -14.54
CA ALA A 228 -8.48 7.41 -14.51
C ALA A 228 -7.20 8.15 -14.05
N PRO A 229 -6.56 8.97 -14.90
CA PRO A 229 -6.90 9.20 -16.31
C PRO A 229 -6.78 7.91 -17.14
N ALA A 230 -7.44 7.88 -18.30
CA ALA A 230 -7.24 6.79 -19.26
C ALA A 230 -5.81 6.82 -19.83
N GLY A 231 -5.39 5.70 -20.43
CA GLY A 231 -4.09 5.61 -21.09
C GLY A 231 -3.90 6.70 -22.15
N GLY A 232 -2.69 7.26 -22.21
CA GLY A 232 -2.34 8.34 -23.11
C GLY A 232 -1.14 9.13 -22.61
N THR A 233 -1.01 10.36 -23.11
CA THR A 233 0.07 11.26 -22.73
C THR A 233 -0.28 12.01 -21.44
N VAL A 234 0.61 11.96 -20.46
CA VAL A 234 0.41 12.55 -19.13
C VAL A 234 1.67 13.26 -18.64
N SER A 235 1.55 14.22 -17.73
CA SER A 235 2.71 14.84 -17.08
C SER A 235 3.32 13.88 -16.07
N ALA A 236 4.64 13.99 -15.82
CA ALA A 236 5.29 13.24 -14.74
C ALA A 236 4.62 13.53 -13.38
N GLY A 237 4.50 12.50 -12.55
CA GLY A 237 3.80 12.56 -11.26
C GLY A 237 2.28 12.37 -11.35
N THR A 238 1.73 12.13 -12.55
CA THR A 238 0.29 11.86 -12.71
C THR A 238 -0.10 10.60 -11.93
N LYS A 239 -1.18 10.70 -11.16
CA LYS A 239 -1.73 9.61 -10.35
C LYS A 239 -2.88 8.91 -11.08
N VAL A 240 -2.71 7.63 -11.39
CA VAL A 240 -3.69 6.80 -12.07
C VAL A 240 -4.47 5.97 -11.06
N ALA A 241 -5.78 6.17 -10.99
CA ALA A 241 -6.68 5.35 -10.19
C ALA A 241 -7.28 4.22 -11.04
N LEU A 242 -7.25 2.99 -10.54
CA LEU A 242 -7.96 1.86 -11.15
C LEU A 242 -9.35 1.68 -10.51
N SER A 243 -10.33 1.25 -11.30
CA SER A 243 -11.67 1.01 -10.78
C SER A 243 -12.47 -0.03 -11.56
N THR A 244 -13.47 -0.61 -10.89
CA THR A 244 -14.64 -1.25 -11.50
C THR A 244 -15.90 -0.57 -10.91
N SER A 245 -17.08 -0.90 -11.40
CA SER A 245 -18.33 -0.40 -10.83
C SER A 245 -18.61 -0.97 -9.42
N ASP A 246 -18.16 -2.20 -9.16
CA ASP A 246 -18.36 -2.92 -7.90
C ASP A 246 -17.39 -2.45 -6.81
N MET A 247 -16.07 -2.58 -7.05
CA MET A 247 -14.97 -2.28 -6.11
C MET A 247 -15.12 -2.96 -4.73
N ASP A 248 -15.92 -4.01 -4.65
CA ASP A 248 -16.34 -4.62 -3.39
C ASP A 248 -16.18 -6.13 -3.39
N GLY A 249 -16.75 -6.83 -4.36
CA GLY A 249 -16.61 -8.27 -4.53
C GLY A 249 -15.38 -8.68 -5.35
N ASP A 250 -14.81 -7.76 -6.13
CA ASP A 250 -13.66 -8.00 -6.99
C ASP A 250 -12.34 -7.50 -6.39
N ASN A 251 -11.23 -8.10 -6.78
CA ASN A 251 -9.87 -7.61 -6.57
C ASN A 251 -9.28 -7.18 -7.91
N ILE A 252 -8.86 -5.93 -8.02
CA ILE A 252 -8.13 -5.46 -9.21
C ILE A 252 -6.65 -5.77 -8.99
N HIS A 253 -6.10 -6.68 -9.79
CA HIS A 253 -4.69 -7.00 -9.82
C HIS A 253 -4.01 -6.33 -11.01
N TYR A 254 -2.79 -5.82 -10.83
CA TYR A 254 -2.09 -5.09 -11.88
C TYR A 254 -0.57 -5.30 -11.86
N THR A 255 0.07 -4.86 -12.94
CA THR A 255 1.52 -4.77 -13.17
C THR A 255 1.82 -3.43 -13.86
N THR A 256 3.05 -2.93 -13.72
CA THR A 256 3.52 -1.67 -14.33
C THR A 256 4.68 -1.87 -15.31
N ASP A 257 5.16 -3.11 -15.45
CA ASP A 257 6.26 -3.53 -16.31
C ASP A 257 5.80 -4.18 -17.64
N GLY A 258 4.49 -4.20 -17.88
CA GLY A 258 3.89 -4.82 -19.06
C GLY A 258 3.73 -6.35 -19.00
N SER A 259 4.11 -7.01 -17.90
CA SER A 259 3.82 -8.44 -17.68
C SER A 259 2.32 -8.68 -17.40
N ASP A 260 1.82 -9.89 -17.66
CA ASP A 260 0.40 -10.18 -17.45
C ASP A 260 0.07 -10.30 -15.94
N PRO A 261 -0.92 -9.56 -15.42
CA PRO A 261 -1.29 -9.64 -14.01
C PRO A 261 -1.98 -10.96 -13.67
N SER A 262 -1.89 -11.34 -12.40
CA SER A 262 -2.58 -12.50 -11.84
C SER A 262 -2.91 -12.24 -10.37
N TYR A 263 -3.59 -13.18 -9.71
CA TYR A 263 -3.83 -13.10 -8.27
C TYR A 263 -2.55 -13.04 -7.41
N LYS A 264 -1.36 -13.24 -8.01
CA LYS A 264 -0.05 -13.12 -7.36
C LYS A 264 0.57 -11.73 -7.46
N THR A 265 0.06 -10.87 -8.35
CA THR A 265 0.61 -9.52 -8.56
C THR A 265 -0.06 -8.50 -7.63
N LEU A 266 0.36 -7.23 -7.74
CA LEU A 266 -0.11 -6.13 -6.89
C LEU A 266 -1.63 -6.02 -6.93
N MET A 267 -2.25 -5.86 -5.75
CA MET A 267 -3.69 -5.60 -5.61
C MET A 267 -3.90 -4.10 -5.39
N TYR A 268 -4.84 -3.51 -6.14
CA TYR A 268 -5.14 -2.08 -6.04
C TYR A 268 -6.18 -1.78 -4.96
N ASN A 269 -7.29 -2.51 -4.91
CA ASN A 269 -8.43 -2.22 -4.05
C ASN A 269 -8.44 -3.08 -2.77
N TRP A 270 -7.38 -2.96 -1.97
CA TRP A 270 -7.24 -3.64 -0.67
C TRP A 270 -8.43 -3.36 0.25
N ILE A 271 -8.79 -2.09 0.45
CA ILE A 271 -9.99 -1.71 1.20
C ILE A 271 -11.18 -1.77 0.23
N LYS A 272 -12.10 -2.70 0.49
CA LYS A 272 -13.33 -2.82 -0.30
C LYS A 272 -14.26 -1.65 -0.09
N LYS A 273 -15.05 -1.33 -1.13
CA LYS A 273 -15.95 -0.17 -1.19
C LYS A 273 -16.85 -0.03 0.02
N ARG A 274 -17.37 -1.14 0.56
CA ARG A 274 -18.18 -1.14 1.79
C ARG A 274 -17.51 -0.51 3.02
N TRP A 275 -16.18 -0.39 3.03
CA TRP A 275 -15.42 0.17 4.14
C TRP A 275 -14.89 1.59 3.88
N TRP A 276 -15.07 2.14 2.68
CA TRP A 276 -14.49 3.44 2.32
C TRP A 276 -14.94 4.58 3.25
N SER A 277 -16.22 4.65 3.60
CA SER A 277 -16.72 5.66 4.54
C SER A 277 -16.11 5.56 5.94
N SER A 278 -15.69 4.36 6.33
CA SER A 278 -15.06 4.12 7.64
C SER A 278 -13.53 4.26 7.61
N ARG A 279 -12.93 4.40 6.42
CA ARG A 279 -11.48 4.47 6.21
C ARG A 279 -11.06 5.61 5.28
N GLU A 280 -11.88 6.65 5.16
CA GLU A 280 -11.68 7.74 4.20
C GLU A 280 -10.28 8.37 4.32
N GLU A 281 -9.80 8.60 5.55
CA GLU A 281 -8.51 9.21 5.84
C GLU A 281 -7.30 8.38 5.37
N GLU A 282 -7.46 7.05 5.27
CA GLU A 282 -6.38 6.11 4.90
C GLU A 282 -6.57 5.53 3.50
N LEU A 283 -7.74 5.74 2.87
CA LEU A 283 -8.13 5.07 1.65
C LEU A 283 -7.15 5.35 0.50
N ALA A 284 -6.79 6.62 0.30
CA ALA A 284 -5.87 7.02 -0.77
C ALA A 284 -4.42 6.55 -0.53
N THR A 285 -4.08 6.21 0.71
CA THR A 285 -2.75 5.68 1.07
C THR A 285 -2.68 4.17 0.86
N ILE A 286 -3.79 3.45 1.10
CA ILE A 286 -3.82 1.97 1.01
C ILE A 286 -4.28 1.50 -0.38
N ASN A 287 -5.35 2.08 -0.92
CA ASN A 287 -5.77 1.89 -2.30
C ASN A 287 -5.09 2.93 -3.18
N HIS A 288 -3.76 2.92 -3.15
CA HIS A 288 -2.94 4.01 -3.66
C HIS A 288 -3.07 4.19 -5.19
N PRO A 289 -3.38 5.39 -5.68
CA PRO A 289 -3.23 5.69 -7.09
C PRO A 289 -1.78 5.46 -7.55
N ILE A 290 -1.63 4.90 -8.75
CA ILE A 290 -0.34 4.54 -9.33
C ILE A 290 0.30 5.81 -9.90
N GLU A 291 1.43 6.23 -9.36
CA GLU A 291 2.15 7.41 -9.84
C GLU A 291 3.00 7.10 -11.07
N ILE A 292 2.85 7.91 -12.12
CA ILE A 292 3.55 7.76 -13.40
C ILE A 292 4.67 8.80 -13.50
N THR A 293 5.92 8.37 -13.35
CA THR A 293 7.11 9.25 -13.43
C THR A 293 7.92 9.05 -14.71
N ASN A 294 7.71 7.94 -15.40
CA ASN A 294 8.29 7.59 -16.71
C ASN A 294 7.25 6.85 -17.56
N ASP A 295 7.55 6.64 -18.84
CA ASP A 295 6.72 5.82 -19.73
C ASP A 295 6.44 4.47 -19.05
N THR A 296 5.15 4.13 -18.95
CA THR A 296 4.67 3.02 -18.12
C THR A 296 3.55 2.29 -18.82
N VAL A 297 3.58 0.95 -18.76
CA VAL A 297 2.49 0.10 -19.24
C VAL A 297 1.80 -0.53 -18.03
N ILE A 298 0.57 -0.09 -17.76
CA ILE A 298 -0.26 -0.72 -16.72
C ILE A 298 -1.10 -1.80 -17.37
N LYS A 299 -0.94 -3.05 -16.94
CA LYS A 299 -1.90 -4.12 -17.24
C LYS A 299 -2.71 -4.44 -16.00
N ALA A 300 -4.03 -4.61 -16.15
CA ALA A 300 -4.92 -4.87 -15.02
C ALA A 300 -5.97 -5.96 -15.34
N VAL A 301 -6.39 -6.69 -14.31
CA VAL A 301 -7.43 -7.73 -14.36
C VAL A 301 -8.26 -7.70 -13.07
N ALA A 302 -9.57 -7.88 -13.17
CA ALA A 302 -10.45 -8.06 -12.02
C ALA A 302 -10.64 -9.55 -11.73
N ILE A 303 -10.34 -9.96 -10.50
CA ILE A 303 -10.40 -11.34 -10.01
C ILE A 303 -11.23 -11.39 -8.74
N GLY A 304 -12.25 -12.24 -8.68
CA GLY A 304 -13.13 -12.35 -7.53
C GLY A 304 -13.94 -13.65 -7.52
N PRO A 305 -14.59 -13.98 -6.40
CA PRO A 305 -15.28 -15.25 -6.23
C PRO A 305 -16.53 -15.38 -7.11
N GLY A 306 -16.80 -16.60 -7.59
CA GLY A 306 -18.08 -16.99 -8.21
C GLY A 306 -18.27 -16.57 -9.67
N LYS A 307 -17.31 -15.85 -10.25
CA LYS A 307 -17.26 -15.46 -11.66
C LYS A 307 -15.90 -15.83 -12.26
N TYR A 308 -15.83 -15.84 -13.59
CA TYR A 308 -14.55 -15.87 -14.27
C TYR A 308 -13.85 -14.52 -14.16
N ASP A 309 -12.52 -14.54 -14.24
CA ASP A 309 -11.71 -13.33 -14.27
C ASP A 309 -12.11 -12.46 -15.47
N SER A 310 -11.94 -11.14 -15.34
CA SER A 310 -12.12 -10.22 -16.46
C SER A 310 -11.08 -10.48 -17.56
N ASP A 311 -11.20 -9.80 -18.69
CA ASP A 311 -10.08 -9.76 -19.63
C ASP A 311 -8.95 -8.89 -19.04
N ILE A 312 -7.71 -9.19 -19.42
CA ILE A 312 -6.56 -8.32 -19.11
C ILE A 312 -6.66 -7.09 -20.02
N VAL A 313 -6.76 -5.91 -19.40
CA VAL A 313 -6.73 -4.62 -20.10
C VAL A 313 -5.35 -3.99 -19.99
N THR A 314 -4.98 -3.18 -20.99
CA THR A 314 -3.68 -2.51 -21.06
C THR A 314 -3.87 -1.00 -21.21
N PHE A 315 -3.17 -0.23 -20.39
CA PHE A 315 -3.11 1.23 -20.43
C PHE A 315 -1.65 1.65 -20.65
N ASN A 316 -1.40 2.33 -21.77
CA ASN A 316 -0.07 2.83 -22.10
C ASN A 316 0.02 4.30 -21.72
N TYR A 317 1.02 4.68 -20.94
CA TYR A 317 1.28 6.06 -20.55
C TYR A 317 2.60 6.54 -21.15
N HIS A 318 2.55 7.70 -21.80
CA HIS A 318 3.73 8.41 -22.25
C HIS A 318 3.89 9.68 -21.42
N VAL A 319 5.08 9.91 -20.87
CA VAL A 319 5.33 10.98 -19.92
C VAL A 319 5.90 12.21 -20.60
N ILE A 320 5.24 13.36 -20.43
CA ILE A 320 5.78 14.68 -20.75
C ILE A 320 6.47 15.23 -19.50
N LEU A 321 7.71 15.68 -19.69
CA LEU A 321 8.49 16.40 -18.67
C LEU A 321 8.27 17.92 -18.82
N ALA A 322 8.23 18.62 -17.70
CA ALA A 322 8.15 20.08 -17.68
C ALA A 322 9.49 20.72 -18.10
N ALA A 323 9.44 21.92 -18.66
CA ALA A 323 10.64 22.70 -18.95
C ALA A 323 11.16 23.34 -17.65
N PRO A 324 12.46 23.25 -17.34
CA PRO A 324 13.03 23.91 -16.17
C PRO A 324 13.18 25.42 -16.40
N PRO A 325 13.36 26.22 -15.33
CA PRO A 325 13.83 27.60 -15.45
C PRO A 325 15.14 27.68 -16.24
N VAL A 326 15.29 28.75 -17.02
CA VAL A 326 16.53 29.02 -17.73
C VAL A 326 17.59 29.45 -16.71
N LEU A 327 18.71 28.72 -16.69
CA LEU A 327 19.86 29.05 -15.87
C LEU A 327 20.70 30.14 -16.52
N THR A 328 21.17 31.08 -15.71
CA THR A 328 22.11 32.14 -16.09
C THR A 328 23.45 31.87 -15.43
N ALA A 329 24.51 31.80 -16.24
CA ALA A 329 25.88 31.60 -15.77
C ALA A 329 26.35 32.78 -14.91
N ASP A 330 27.26 32.49 -13.97
CA ASP A 330 27.94 33.51 -13.20
C ASP A 330 29.01 34.19 -14.05
N ASN A 331 28.94 35.52 -14.12
CA ASN A 331 29.89 36.35 -14.87
C ASN A 331 30.69 37.30 -13.98
N THR A 332 30.57 37.17 -12.66
CA THR A 332 31.19 38.08 -11.68
C THR A 332 32.14 37.31 -10.78
N ASN A 333 33.44 37.64 -10.82
CA ASN A 333 34.48 36.97 -10.02
C ASN A 333 34.51 35.42 -10.19
N ASN A 334 34.06 34.92 -11.34
CA ASN A 334 34.06 33.52 -11.75
C ASN A 334 35.49 33.00 -12.02
N THR A 335 36.36 33.03 -11.00
CA THR A 335 37.77 32.64 -11.05
C THR A 335 37.99 31.34 -10.29
N VAL A 336 39.01 30.56 -10.67
CA VAL A 336 39.39 29.33 -9.95
C VAL A 336 39.54 29.61 -8.45
N GLY A 337 38.95 28.76 -7.61
CA GLY A 337 38.98 28.91 -6.15
C GLY A 337 37.88 29.80 -5.56
N ARG A 338 36.88 30.20 -6.36
CA ARG A 338 35.68 30.91 -5.90
C ARG A 338 34.43 30.07 -6.15
N ASP A 339 33.43 30.24 -5.29
CA ASP A 339 32.10 29.68 -5.52
C ASP A 339 31.48 30.30 -6.77
N VAL A 340 30.58 29.57 -7.43
CA VAL A 340 29.84 30.02 -8.60
C VAL A 340 28.36 30.13 -8.27
N TYR A 341 27.73 31.23 -8.66
CA TYR A 341 26.31 31.48 -8.42
C TYR A 341 25.51 31.44 -9.73
N LEU A 342 24.90 30.29 -10.02
CA LEU A 342 23.97 30.17 -11.15
C LEU A 342 22.61 30.75 -10.76
N THR A 343 22.12 31.73 -11.51
CA THR A 343 20.85 32.42 -11.20
C THR A 343 19.72 32.00 -12.14
N PHE A 344 18.48 32.02 -11.67
CA PHE A 344 17.30 31.66 -12.46
C PHE A 344 16.03 32.36 -11.92
N THR A 345 15.00 32.48 -12.76
CA THR A 345 13.67 32.91 -12.28
C THR A 345 13.09 31.82 -11.40
N ASP A 346 12.73 32.17 -10.17
CA ASP A 346 12.37 31.18 -9.17
C ASP A 346 11.14 30.35 -9.56
N ASP A 347 11.31 29.03 -9.52
CA ASP A 347 10.26 28.02 -9.61
C ASP A 347 10.42 27.11 -8.39
N ALA A 348 9.48 27.22 -7.46
CA ALA A 348 9.55 26.49 -6.21
C ALA A 348 9.40 24.98 -6.38
N ASP A 349 8.60 24.53 -7.37
CA ASP A 349 8.35 23.12 -7.63
C ASP A 349 9.57 22.48 -8.30
N TRP A 350 10.14 23.13 -9.31
CA TRP A 350 11.39 22.69 -9.93
C TRP A 350 12.52 22.62 -8.89
N ARG A 351 12.69 23.68 -8.09
CA ARG A 351 13.73 23.76 -7.06
C ARG A 351 13.61 22.61 -6.05
N ALA A 352 12.40 22.30 -5.59
CA ALA A 352 12.16 21.21 -4.66
C ALA A 352 12.36 19.82 -5.30
N ALA A 353 12.21 19.73 -6.63
CA ALA A 353 12.39 18.51 -7.40
C ALA A 353 13.85 18.22 -7.81
N ILE A 354 14.81 19.13 -7.56
CA ILE A 354 16.22 18.93 -7.91
C ILE A 354 16.78 17.72 -7.16
N THR A 355 17.30 16.75 -7.92
CA THR A 355 17.89 15.50 -7.41
C THR A 355 19.41 15.47 -7.57
N GLY A 356 19.98 16.32 -8.42
CA GLY A 356 21.42 16.36 -8.61
C GLY A 356 21.89 17.46 -9.54
N VAL A 357 23.17 17.81 -9.41
CA VAL A 357 23.90 18.69 -10.33
C VAL A 357 25.12 17.94 -10.83
N THR A 358 25.43 18.11 -12.11
CA THR A 358 26.60 17.54 -12.76
C THR A 358 27.44 18.62 -13.42
N LEU A 359 28.75 18.39 -13.46
CA LEU A 359 29.75 19.22 -14.10
C LEU A 359 30.53 18.38 -15.12
N ASN A 360 30.43 18.73 -16.41
CA ASN A 360 30.95 17.92 -17.53
C ASN A 360 30.48 16.46 -17.46
N GLY A 361 29.23 16.24 -17.03
CA GLY A 361 28.62 14.92 -16.84
C GLY A 361 28.96 14.22 -15.52
N ASN A 362 29.89 14.75 -14.70
CA ASN A 362 30.27 14.17 -13.42
C ASN A 362 29.42 14.75 -12.27
N SER A 363 28.88 13.89 -11.41
CA SER A 363 28.09 14.34 -10.26
C SER A 363 28.94 15.12 -9.25
N ILE A 364 28.41 16.24 -8.77
CA ILE A 364 28.99 17.05 -7.69
C ILE A 364 28.12 17.00 -6.43
N ALA A 365 27.45 15.87 -6.19
CA ALA A 365 26.59 15.69 -5.02
C ALA A 365 27.27 16.13 -3.71
N GLY A 366 26.56 16.94 -2.93
CA GLY A 366 27.05 17.51 -1.67
C GLY A 366 27.98 18.72 -1.81
N GLN A 367 28.32 19.14 -3.04
CA GLN A 367 29.18 20.30 -3.33
C GLN A 367 28.41 21.44 -4.03
N TYR A 368 27.14 21.57 -3.67
CA TYR A 368 26.29 22.67 -4.12
C TYR A 368 25.18 22.92 -3.09
N SER A 369 24.63 24.13 -3.12
CA SER A 369 23.42 24.48 -2.37
C SER A 369 22.40 25.15 -3.29
N VAL A 370 21.13 24.98 -2.96
CA VAL A 370 20.02 25.52 -3.74
C VAL A 370 19.17 26.40 -2.86
N THR A 371 18.95 27.63 -3.30
CA THR A 371 18.10 28.63 -2.63
C THR A 371 17.16 29.28 -3.65
N THR A 372 16.27 30.17 -3.19
CA THR A 372 15.36 30.91 -4.06
C THR A 372 16.15 31.65 -5.15
N GLY A 373 15.91 31.28 -6.42
CA GLY A 373 16.53 31.87 -7.60
C GLY A 373 18.04 31.67 -7.77
N THR A 374 18.73 30.90 -6.92
CA THR A 374 20.19 30.69 -7.01
C THR A 374 20.62 29.26 -6.66
N ILE A 375 21.48 28.68 -7.50
CA ILE A 375 22.26 27.46 -7.20
C ILE A 375 23.72 27.89 -7.01
N THR A 376 24.26 27.67 -5.82
CA THR A 376 25.66 27.90 -5.51
C THR A 376 26.44 26.60 -5.72
N LEU A 377 27.47 26.63 -6.54
CA LEU A 377 28.40 25.52 -6.76
C LEU A 377 29.70 25.81 -6.00
N ASP A 378 30.14 24.87 -5.18
CA ASP A 378 31.29 25.07 -4.30
C ASP A 378 32.59 25.24 -5.10
N ALA A 379 33.45 26.17 -4.70
CA ALA A 379 34.71 26.48 -5.38
C ALA A 379 35.58 25.26 -5.72
N GLY A 380 35.58 24.24 -4.84
CA GLY A 380 36.40 23.04 -4.96
C GLY A 380 36.10 22.18 -6.20
N VAL A 381 34.94 22.35 -6.83
CA VAL A 381 34.58 21.60 -8.05
C VAL A 381 35.24 22.15 -9.31
N PHE A 382 35.81 23.37 -9.26
CA PHE A 382 36.45 24.04 -10.39
C PHE A 382 37.97 24.07 -10.21
N THR A 383 38.67 23.06 -10.75
CA THR A 383 40.12 22.90 -10.58
C THR A 383 40.97 23.62 -11.63
N ALA A 384 40.37 24.14 -12.70
CA ALA A 384 41.07 24.81 -13.79
C ALA A 384 40.20 25.88 -14.44
N ALA A 385 40.84 26.80 -15.15
CA ALA A 385 40.14 27.73 -16.02
C ALA A 385 39.57 26.99 -17.25
N GLY A 386 38.42 27.41 -17.73
CA GLY A 386 37.75 26.84 -18.90
C GLY A 386 36.24 26.85 -18.79
N ASP A 387 35.60 26.28 -19.81
CA ASP A 387 34.15 26.13 -19.86
C ASP A 387 33.73 24.79 -19.25
N TYR A 388 32.75 24.86 -18.37
CA TYR A 388 32.15 23.72 -17.72
C TYR A 388 30.67 23.60 -18.10
N ALA A 389 30.29 22.45 -18.65
CA ALA A 389 28.90 22.11 -18.90
C ALA A 389 28.24 21.73 -17.56
N VAL A 390 27.38 22.61 -17.05
CA VAL A 390 26.56 22.33 -15.87
C VAL A 390 25.22 21.79 -16.33
N ALA A 391 24.79 20.65 -15.76
CA ALA A 391 23.43 20.16 -15.91
C ALA A 391 22.79 19.88 -14.55
N VAL A 392 21.57 20.38 -14.36
CA VAL A 392 20.76 20.25 -13.14
C VAL A 392 19.59 19.33 -13.45
N LYS A 393 19.52 18.22 -12.70
CA LYS A 393 18.48 17.18 -12.85
C LYS A 393 17.38 17.42 -11.83
N ALA A 394 16.13 17.38 -12.29
CA ALA A 394 14.97 17.50 -11.42
C ALA A 394 13.87 16.51 -11.82
N THR A 395 13.28 15.82 -10.84
CA THR A 395 12.22 14.83 -11.09
C THR A 395 11.03 15.49 -11.77
N GLY A 396 10.62 14.95 -12.93
CA GLY A 396 9.50 15.47 -13.71
C GLY A 396 9.84 16.64 -14.65
N TYR A 397 11.11 17.03 -14.73
CA TYR A 397 11.59 18.09 -15.61
C TYR A 397 12.64 17.58 -16.59
N ILE A 398 12.76 18.28 -17.72
CA ILE A 398 13.92 18.17 -18.61
C ILE A 398 15.14 18.72 -17.86
N ASP A 399 16.33 18.17 -18.10
CA ASP A 399 17.58 18.65 -17.52
C ASP A 399 17.80 20.13 -17.88
N ALA A 400 18.02 20.98 -16.87
CA ALA A 400 18.41 22.37 -17.07
C ALA A 400 19.91 22.41 -17.33
N ALA A 401 20.35 23.10 -18.38
CA ALA A 401 21.75 23.15 -18.76
C ALA A 401 22.25 24.58 -18.94
N VAL A 402 23.49 24.83 -18.52
CA VAL A 402 24.20 26.09 -18.75
C VAL A 402 25.69 25.83 -18.89
N THR A 403 26.38 26.65 -19.67
CA THR A 403 27.85 26.65 -19.72
C THR A 403 28.37 27.70 -18.76
N GLN A 404 29.14 27.28 -17.76
CA GLN A 404 29.83 28.16 -16.83
C GLN A 404 31.28 28.30 -17.25
N THR A 405 31.70 29.52 -17.61
CA THR A 405 33.11 29.84 -17.84
C THR A 405 33.80 30.16 -16.51
N ILE A 406 34.98 29.57 -16.27
CA ILE A 406 35.84 29.87 -15.13
C ILE A 406 37.14 30.49 -15.65
N ASN A 407 37.49 31.66 -15.12
CA ASN A 407 38.71 32.38 -15.42
C ASN A 407 39.88 31.86 -14.57
N ALA A 408 41.09 31.94 -15.12
CA ALA A 408 42.30 31.67 -14.35
C ALA A 408 42.38 32.66 -13.18
N ALA A 409 42.89 32.18 -12.03
CA ALA A 409 43.27 33.10 -10.97
C ALA A 409 44.27 34.11 -11.52
N ALA A 410 44.10 35.39 -11.18
CA ALA A 410 45.08 36.41 -11.53
C ALA A 410 46.42 35.99 -10.94
N LEU A 411 47.42 35.77 -11.80
CA LEU A 411 48.78 35.58 -11.34
C LEU A 411 49.27 36.94 -10.86
N LEU A 412 49.73 37.00 -9.62
CA LEU A 412 50.43 38.17 -9.12
C LEU A 412 51.73 38.30 -9.93
N THR A 413 51.97 39.49 -10.46
CA THR A 413 53.26 39.80 -11.11
C THR A 413 54.36 39.61 -10.09
N ALA A 414 55.38 38.81 -10.38
CA ALA A 414 56.52 38.65 -9.47
C ALA A 414 57.24 40.00 -9.25
N PRO A 415 57.93 40.20 -8.11
CA PRO A 415 58.69 41.42 -7.87
C PRO A 415 59.76 41.61 -8.91
N ASP A 416 59.91 42.86 -9.35
CA ASP A 416 61.17 43.29 -9.92
C ASP A 416 62.23 43.25 -8.82
N LEU A 417 63.17 42.30 -8.96
CA LEU A 417 64.32 42.18 -8.08
C LEU A 417 65.36 43.22 -8.50
N THR A 418 65.74 44.08 -7.56
CA THR A 418 66.82 45.05 -7.73
C THR A 418 68.10 44.46 -7.13
N PRO A 419 69.11 44.13 -7.96
CA PRO A 419 70.37 43.58 -7.46
C PRO A 419 71.16 44.66 -6.71
N ASP A 420 71.87 44.27 -5.66
CA ASP A 420 72.87 45.14 -5.06
C ASP A 420 73.97 45.48 -6.08
N THR A 421 74.26 46.78 -6.21
CA THR A 421 75.26 47.31 -7.15
C THR A 421 76.46 47.91 -6.42
N THR A 422 76.54 47.77 -5.10
CA THR A 422 77.53 48.40 -4.24
C THR A 422 78.19 47.41 -3.29
N GLY A 423 79.50 47.51 -3.09
CA GLY A 423 80.19 46.72 -2.04
C GLY A 423 80.27 45.20 -2.26
N ASN A 424 79.92 44.69 -3.45
CA ASN A 424 79.93 43.25 -3.76
C ASN A 424 81.36 42.67 -3.86
N GLU A 425 81.92 42.25 -2.72
CA GLU A 425 83.22 41.59 -2.60
C GLU A 425 83.10 40.09 -2.25
N ILE A 426 84.12 39.31 -2.60
CA ILE A 426 84.14 37.85 -2.34
C ILE A 426 84.09 37.57 -0.83
N GLY A 427 83.09 36.80 -0.41
CA GLY A 427 82.88 36.40 0.99
C GLY A 427 81.98 37.35 1.80
N GLN A 428 81.47 38.42 1.19
CA GLN A 428 80.46 39.30 1.79
C GLN A 428 79.05 38.94 1.30
N ALA A 429 78.03 39.35 2.07
CA ALA A 429 76.64 39.20 1.67
C ALA A 429 76.31 40.19 0.54
N ALA A 430 75.45 39.78 -0.38
CA ALA A 430 74.86 40.66 -1.40
C ALA A 430 73.37 40.80 -1.09
N ASP A 431 72.87 42.03 -1.09
CA ASP A 431 71.46 42.28 -0.85
C ASP A 431 70.65 42.17 -2.16
N ILE A 432 69.45 41.62 -2.07
CA ILE A 432 68.47 41.70 -3.17
C ILE A 432 67.28 42.43 -2.57
N THR A 433 66.95 43.57 -3.18
CA THR A 433 65.81 44.37 -2.73
C THR A 433 64.68 44.25 -3.73
N PHE A 434 63.45 44.29 -3.24
CA PHE A 434 62.26 44.39 -4.06
C PHE A 434 61.29 45.35 -3.36
N THR A 435 60.38 45.93 -4.14
CA THR A 435 59.28 46.70 -3.56
C THR A 435 58.21 45.73 -3.10
N ASP A 436 57.83 45.82 -1.84
CA ASP A 436 56.77 45.01 -1.25
C ASP A 436 55.42 45.38 -1.91
N ASP A 437 54.68 44.37 -2.35
CA ASP A 437 53.30 44.51 -2.81
C ASP A 437 52.40 43.95 -1.72
N ALA A 438 51.46 44.78 -1.24
CA ALA A 438 50.56 44.38 -0.16
C ALA A 438 49.60 43.25 -0.56
N ASP A 439 49.51 42.93 -1.86
CA ASP A 439 48.67 41.88 -2.41
C ASP A 439 49.39 40.51 -2.57
N TRP A 440 50.68 40.38 -2.19
CA TRP A 440 51.44 39.11 -2.23
C TRP A 440 51.40 38.27 -0.94
#